data_AF-A0A9D2QZA2-F1
#
_entry.id   AF-A0A9D2QZA2-F1
#
_cell.length_a   1.000
_cell.length_b   1.000
_cell.length_c   1.000
_cell.angle_alpha   90.00
_cell.angle_beta   90.00
_cell.angle_gamma   90.00
#
_symmetry.space_group_name_H-M   'P 1'
#
loop_
_entity.id
_entity.type
_entity.pdbx_description
1 polymer ?
#
loop_
_entity_poly.entity_id
_entity_poly.type
_entity_poly.pdbx_seq_one_letter_code
_entity_poly.pdbx_strand_id
1 'polypeptide(L)'
;IVLYKTRFGLRLRACGEHPQAADSVGINVYKMRYAGVLISGLFGGLGGIVYITAGVSEWKFENGVAGFGFLALAVMIFGQWEPKFIGLAALLFGLFRALSNVYSGFDILEALNVPSAVYNMLPYIISLVVLALFSKNSRAPKAEGIPYDKGQR
;
A
#
# COMPACT_ATOMS: atom_id res chain seq x y z
N ILE A 1 4.85 10.85 -11.26
CA ILE A 1 5.37 12.12 -11.83
C ILE A 1 5.40 13.22 -10.76
N VAL A 2 4.29 13.47 -10.06
CA VAL A 2 4.21 14.50 -9.00
C VAL A 2 5.29 14.32 -7.92
N LEU A 3 5.47 13.12 -7.38
CA LEU A 3 6.44 12.87 -6.29
C LEU A 3 7.92 13.04 -6.68
N TYR A 4 8.29 12.73 -7.93
CA TYR A 4 9.69 12.65 -8.36
C TYR A 4 10.15 13.81 -9.25
N LYS A 5 9.22 14.53 -9.89
CA LYS A 5 9.55 15.61 -10.83
C LYS A 5 9.16 17.01 -10.34
N THR A 6 8.41 17.14 -9.23
CA THR A 6 7.96 18.46 -8.73
C THR A 6 8.70 18.90 -7.47
N ARG A 7 8.78 20.22 -7.25
CA ARG A 7 9.35 20.79 -6.01
C ARG A 7 8.59 20.33 -4.76
N PHE A 8 7.29 20.11 -4.87
CA PHE A 8 6.47 19.60 -3.77
C PHE A 8 6.89 18.18 -3.36
N GLY A 9 7.08 17.28 -4.33
CA GLY A 9 7.50 15.90 -4.07
C GLY A 9 8.91 15.78 -3.45
N LEU A 10 9.86 16.59 -3.93
CA LEU A 10 11.21 16.69 -3.34
C LEU A 10 11.16 17.16 -1.88
N ARG A 11 10.36 18.19 -1.58
CA ARG A 11 10.17 18.70 -0.22
C ARG A 11 9.48 17.68 0.69
N LEU A 12 8.48 16.96 0.18
CA LEU A 12 7.76 15.92 0.94
C LEU A 12 8.70 14.78 1.34
N ARG A 13 9.53 14.29 0.41
CA ARG A 13 10.52 13.23 0.67
C ARG A 13 11.63 13.69 1.62
N ALA A 14 12.13 14.92 1.43
CA ALA A 14 13.15 15.49 2.32
C ALA A 14 12.66 15.59 3.77
N CYS A 15 11.40 16.00 3.98
CA CYS A 15 10.77 16.01 5.30
C CYS A 15 10.60 14.62 5.93
N GLY A 16 10.54 13.56 5.12
CA GLY A 16 10.42 12.16 5.58
C GLY A 16 11.76 11.48 5.88
N GLU A 17 12.86 11.93 5.25
CA GLU A 17 14.21 11.43 5.53
C GLU A 17 14.88 12.21 6.68
N HIS A 18 14.91 13.54 6.57
CA HIS A 18 15.58 14.43 7.53
C HIS A 18 14.78 15.73 7.71
N PRO A 19 13.78 15.77 8.63
CA PRO A 19 12.91 16.93 8.80
C PRO A 19 13.65 18.19 9.27
N GLN A 20 14.68 18.04 10.11
CA GLN A 20 15.52 19.15 10.58
C GLN A 20 16.30 19.81 9.43
N ALA A 21 16.80 19.01 8.49
CA ALA A 21 17.47 19.52 7.30
C ALA A 21 16.50 20.32 6.40
N ALA A 22 15.25 19.89 6.28
CA ALA A 22 14.24 20.62 5.52
C ALA A 22 13.89 21.99 6.14
N ASP A 23 13.79 22.08 7.48
CA ASP A 23 13.51 23.35 8.17
C ASP A 23 14.69 24.33 8.07
N SER A 24 15.93 23.82 8.05
CA SER A 24 17.14 24.64 7.88
C SER A 24 17.20 25.40 6.55
N VAL A 25 16.55 24.87 5.50
CA VAL A 25 16.45 25.50 4.17
C VAL A 25 15.17 26.35 4.04
N GLY A 26 14.45 26.58 5.14
CA GLY A 26 13.26 27.44 5.20
C GLY A 26 11.95 26.77 4.77
N ILE A 27 11.89 25.43 4.70
CA ILE A 27 10.66 24.70 4.37
C ILE A 27 9.86 24.46 5.64
N ASN A 28 8.61 24.93 5.68
CA ASN A 28 7.71 24.66 6.80
C ASN A 28 7.30 23.18 6.84
N VAL A 29 7.98 22.40 7.70
CA VAL A 29 7.77 20.95 7.86
C VAL A 29 6.34 20.62 8.31
N TYR A 30 5.74 21.43 9.19
CA TYR A 30 4.36 21.21 9.67
C TYR A 30 3.37 21.26 8.52
N LYS A 31 3.40 22.31 7.69
CA LYS A 31 2.50 22.43 6.52
C LYS A 31 2.68 21.26 5.55
N MET A 32 3.92 20.81 5.33
CA MET A 32 4.20 19.68 4.44
C MET A 32 3.69 18.35 5.03
N ARG A 33 3.80 18.11 6.34
CA ARG A 33 3.26 16.92 7.00
C ARG A 33 1.74 16.89 6.98
N TYR A 34 1.08 18.02 7.26
CA TYR A 34 -0.38 18.13 7.17
C TYR A 34 -0.89 17.91 5.74
N ALA A 35 -0.19 18.46 4.73
CA ALA A 35 -0.52 18.18 3.33
C ALA A 35 -0.40 16.67 3.02
N GLY A 36 0.62 16.00 3.55
CA GLY A 36 0.77 14.54 3.44
C GLY A 36 -0.42 13.77 4.04
N VAL A 37 -0.83 14.11 5.26
CA VAL A 37 -1.97 13.46 5.96
C VAL A 37 -3.28 13.67 5.21
N LEU A 38 -3.53 14.88 4.71
CA LEU A 38 -4.74 15.18 3.94
C LEU A 38 -4.78 14.36 2.64
N ILE A 39 -3.65 14.29 1.93
CA ILE A 39 -3.54 13.50 0.69
C ILE A 39 -3.73 12.01 0.97
N SER A 40 -3.11 11.46 2.03
CA SER A 40 -3.30 10.05 2.39
C SER A 40 -4.73 9.73 2.81
N GLY A 41 -5.38 10.64 3.53
CA GLY A 41 -6.79 10.50 3.89
C GLY A 41 -7.70 10.49 2.68
N LEU A 42 -7.44 11.35 1.68
CA LEU A 42 -8.19 11.39 0.43
C LEU A 42 -8.04 10.07 -0.36
N PHE A 43 -6.82 9.55 -0.49
CA PHE A 43 -6.58 8.25 -1.14
C PHE A 43 -7.17 7.07 -0.36
N GLY A 44 -7.11 7.09 0.98
CA GLY A 44 -7.75 6.08 1.82
C GLY A 44 -9.27 6.07 1.66
N GLY A 45 -9.90 7.26 1.60
CA GLY A 45 -11.33 7.41 1.34
C GLY A 45 -11.74 6.89 -0.05
N LEU A 46 -10.97 7.23 -1.08
CA LEU A 46 -11.19 6.68 -2.44
C LEU A 46 -11.06 5.15 -2.47
N GLY A 47 -10.07 4.59 -1.76
CA GLY A 47 -9.91 3.14 -1.61
C GLY A 47 -11.10 2.47 -0.93
N GLY A 48 -11.67 3.10 0.10
CA GLY A 48 -12.88 2.64 0.77
C GLY A 48 -14.12 2.64 -0.14
N ILE A 49 -14.30 3.69 -0.93
CA ILE A 49 -15.41 3.77 -1.90
C ILE A 49 -15.27 2.66 -2.96
N VAL A 50 -14.08 2.45 -3.51
CA VAL A 50 -13.83 1.38 -4.49
C VAL A 50 -14.10 0.00 -3.88
N TYR A 51 -13.72 -0.22 -2.61
CA TYR A 51 -14.00 -1.48 -1.92
C TYR A 51 -15.50 -1.78 -1.83
N ILE A 52 -16.32 -0.80 -1.43
CA ILE A 52 -17.77 -0.95 -1.33
C ILE A 52 -18.39 -1.19 -2.71
N THR A 53 -17.93 -0.46 -3.73
CA THR A 53 -18.57 -0.49 -5.06
C THR A 53 -18.18 -1.73 -5.87
N ALA A 54 -16.92 -2.18 -5.81
CA ALA A 54 -16.38 -3.23 -6.68
C ALA A 54 -16.04 -4.54 -5.96
N GLY A 55 -15.78 -4.50 -4.65
CA GLY A 55 -15.29 -5.66 -3.90
C GLY A 55 -16.38 -6.54 -3.30
N VAL A 56 -17.50 -5.94 -2.89
CA VAL A 56 -18.57 -6.67 -2.20
C VAL A 56 -19.81 -6.85 -3.07
N SER A 57 -20.04 -5.99 -4.09
CA SER A 57 -21.20 -5.96 -5.04
C SER A 57 -22.61 -6.04 -4.43
N GLU A 58 -22.71 -6.38 -3.16
CA GLU A 58 -23.83 -6.25 -2.27
C GLU A 58 -23.45 -5.12 -1.30
N TRP A 59 -24.40 -4.26 -0.96
CA TRP A 59 -24.25 -3.24 0.08
C TRP A 59 -24.22 -3.88 1.47
N LYS A 60 -23.49 -4.97 1.63
CA LYS A 60 -23.26 -5.66 2.89
C LYS A 60 -22.16 -4.93 3.62
N PHE A 61 -22.59 -4.08 4.54
CA PHE A 61 -21.77 -3.64 5.67
C PHE A 61 -21.56 -4.82 6.62
N GLU A 62 -20.93 -5.90 6.14
CA GLU A 62 -20.44 -6.94 7.06
C GLU A 62 -19.40 -6.30 7.99
N ASN A 63 -19.43 -6.71 9.27
CA ASN A 63 -18.72 -6.09 10.40
C ASN A 63 -17.18 -6.20 10.32
N GLY A 64 -16.56 -5.65 9.28
CA GLY A 64 -15.11 -5.57 9.16
C GLY A 64 -14.61 -5.45 7.73
N VAL A 65 -13.47 -4.79 7.57
CA VAL A 65 -12.79 -4.62 6.27
C VAL A 65 -12.02 -5.90 5.86
N ALA A 66 -12.52 -7.10 6.20
CA ALA A 66 -11.99 -8.42 5.84
C ALA A 66 -10.44 -8.53 5.71
N GLY A 67 -9.68 -7.91 6.63
CA GLY A 67 -8.21 -7.92 6.61
C GLY A 67 -7.52 -7.08 5.51
N PHE A 68 -8.23 -6.30 4.70
CA PHE A 68 -7.66 -5.46 3.63
C PHE A 68 -6.65 -4.42 4.13
N GLY A 69 -6.80 -3.94 5.37
CA GLY A 69 -5.82 -3.03 5.98
C GLY A 69 -4.46 -3.70 6.19
N PHE A 70 -4.45 -4.95 6.63
CA PHE A 70 -3.23 -5.75 6.77
C PHE A 70 -2.61 -6.06 5.40
N LEU A 71 -3.45 -6.38 4.41
CA LEU A 71 -3.00 -6.58 3.02
C LEU A 71 -2.34 -5.31 2.46
N ALA A 72 -2.90 -4.13 2.72
CA ALA A 72 -2.35 -2.86 2.24
C ALA A 72 -0.96 -2.57 2.85
N LEU A 73 -0.78 -2.86 4.13
CA LEU A 73 0.55 -2.79 4.78
C LEU A 73 1.53 -3.77 4.15
N ALA A 74 1.10 -5.00 3.87
CA ALA A 74 1.93 -6.00 3.21
C ALA A 74 2.38 -5.51 1.82
N VAL A 75 1.45 -5.02 1.00
CA VAL A 75 1.75 -4.46 -0.34
C VAL A 75 2.69 -3.25 -0.26
N MET A 76 2.54 -2.38 0.74
CA MET A 76 3.44 -1.23 0.96
C MET A 76 4.87 -1.70 1.24
N ILE A 77 5.03 -2.68 2.13
CA ILE A 77 6.33 -3.24 2.50
C ILE A 77 6.98 -3.93 1.30
N PHE A 78 6.20 -4.70 0.53
CA PHE A 78 6.70 -5.44 -0.64
C PHE A 78 7.03 -4.52 -1.81
N GLY A 79 6.29 -3.42 -1.95
CA GLY A 79 6.57 -2.37 -2.91
C GLY A 79 7.77 -1.48 -2.55
N GLN A 80 8.57 -1.84 -1.55
CA GLN A 80 9.82 -1.17 -1.15
C GLN A 80 9.67 0.35 -0.94
N TRP A 81 8.53 0.82 -0.43
CA TRP A 81 8.25 2.26 -0.24
C TRP A 81 8.30 3.11 -1.53
N GLU A 82 8.39 2.47 -2.69
CA GLU A 82 8.43 3.12 -3.98
C GLU A 82 7.06 3.03 -4.68
N PRO A 83 6.42 4.15 -5.06
CA PRO A 83 5.07 4.16 -5.62
C PRO A 83 4.88 3.27 -6.86
N LYS A 84 5.95 3.07 -7.66
CA LYS A 84 5.90 2.25 -8.87
C LYS A 84 5.74 0.77 -8.53
N PHE A 85 6.53 0.28 -7.58
CA PHE A 85 6.51 -1.11 -7.16
C PHE A 85 5.28 -1.42 -6.30
N ILE A 86 4.83 -0.47 -5.47
CA ILE A 86 3.55 -0.57 -4.74
C ILE A 86 2.38 -0.75 -5.72
N GLY A 87 2.33 0.05 -6.80
CA GLY A 87 1.28 -0.07 -7.81
C GLY A 87 1.28 -1.43 -8.53
N LEU A 88 2.46 -1.95 -8.89
CA LEU A 88 2.60 -3.25 -9.53
C LEU A 88 2.22 -4.39 -8.58
N ALA A 89 2.66 -4.32 -7.32
CA ALA A 89 2.30 -5.29 -6.29
C ALA A 89 0.78 -5.28 -6.03
N ALA A 90 0.15 -4.11 -5.95
CA ALA A 90 -1.30 -3.99 -5.78
C ALA A 90 -2.09 -4.61 -6.95
N LEU A 91 -1.62 -4.40 -8.19
CA LEU A 91 -2.24 -5.01 -9.38
C LEU A 91 -2.12 -6.53 -9.38
N LEU A 92 -0.93 -7.07 -9.06
CA LEU A 92 -0.75 -8.52 -8.94
C LEU A 92 -1.65 -9.11 -7.85
N PHE A 93 -1.68 -8.49 -6.67
CA PHE A 93 -2.55 -8.93 -5.58
C PHE A 93 -4.03 -8.89 -5.95
N GLY A 94 -4.48 -7.83 -6.62
CA GLY A 94 -5.85 -7.72 -7.12
C GLY A 94 -6.19 -8.79 -8.15
N LEU A 95 -5.28 -9.07 -9.08
CA LEU A 95 -5.44 -10.10 -10.12
C LEU A 95 -5.54 -11.49 -9.50
N PHE A 96 -4.64 -11.86 -8.59
CA PHE A 96 -4.68 -13.16 -7.93
C PHE A 96 -5.89 -13.32 -7.01
N ARG A 97 -6.34 -12.22 -6.40
CA ARG A 97 -7.58 -12.24 -5.61
C ARG A 97 -8.81 -12.43 -6.48
N ALA A 98 -8.91 -11.76 -7.62
CA ALA A 98 -9.99 -11.97 -8.57
C ALA A 98 -9.96 -13.42 -9.11
N LEU A 99 -8.76 -13.95 -9.40
CA LEU A 99 -8.59 -15.34 -9.83
C LEU A 99 -9.01 -16.34 -8.75
N SER A 100 -8.69 -16.08 -7.48
CA SER A 100 -9.17 -16.88 -6.34
C SER A 100 -10.70 -16.87 -6.23
N ASN A 101 -11.37 -15.80 -6.68
CA ASN A 101 -12.83 -15.69 -6.65
C ASN A 101 -13.50 -16.36 -7.88
N VAL A 102 -12.77 -16.45 -9.00
CA VAL A 102 -13.24 -17.07 -10.27
C VAL A 102 -12.76 -18.53 -10.39
N TYR A 103 -12.37 -19.18 -9.27
CA TYR A 103 -11.90 -20.56 -9.29
C TYR A 103 -12.95 -21.57 -9.80
N SER A 104 -14.24 -21.21 -9.74
CA SER A 104 -15.37 -22.01 -10.24
C SER A 104 -15.67 -21.85 -11.74
N GLY A 105 -14.91 -21.02 -12.47
CA GLY A 105 -15.19 -20.69 -13.87
C GLY A 105 -14.20 -21.27 -14.90
N PHE A 106 -13.19 -22.02 -14.46
CA PHE A 106 -12.17 -22.61 -15.35
C PHE A 106 -12.11 -24.13 -15.20
N ASP A 107 -12.52 -24.86 -16.25
CA ASP A 107 -12.53 -26.34 -16.32
C ASP A 107 -11.19 -27.00 -15.96
N ILE A 108 -10.07 -26.29 -16.11
CA ILE A 108 -8.71 -26.79 -15.83
C ILE A 108 -8.42 -26.87 -14.31
N LEU A 109 -9.07 -26.02 -13.50
CA LEU A 109 -8.88 -25.98 -12.04
C LEU A 109 -9.84 -26.92 -11.29
N GLU A 110 -11.02 -27.20 -11.86
CA GLU A 110 -11.99 -28.15 -11.32
C GLU A 110 -11.48 -29.60 -11.39
N ALA A 111 -10.68 -29.92 -12.42
CA ALA A 111 -10.02 -31.21 -12.58
C ALA A 111 -8.98 -31.53 -11.48
N LEU A 112 -8.53 -30.54 -10.69
CA LEU A 112 -7.46 -30.72 -9.71
C LEU A 112 -7.98 -31.08 -8.31
N ASN A 113 -9.30 -31.03 -8.06
CA ASN A 113 -9.95 -31.40 -6.78
C ASN A 113 -9.25 -30.84 -5.53
N VAL A 114 -8.71 -29.62 -5.62
CA VAL A 114 -7.97 -28.98 -4.53
C VAL A 114 -8.96 -28.24 -3.63
N PRO A 115 -8.95 -28.46 -2.30
CA PRO A 115 -9.87 -27.81 -1.37
C PRO A 115 -9.83 -26.29 -1.48
N SER A 116 -10.99 -25.63 -1.38
CA SER A 116 -11.17 -24.17 -1.45
C SER A 116 -10.27 -23.38 -0.47
N ALA A 117 -9.84 -24.01 0.61
CA ALA A 117 -8.87 -23.45 1.55
C ALA A 117 -7.51 -23.13 0.90
N VAL A 118 -7.03 -23.94 -0.04
CA VAL A 118 -5.74 -23.73 -0.73
C VAL A 118 -5.80 -22.52 -1.66
N TYR A 119 -6.94 -22.33 -2.34
CA TYR A 119 -7.14 -21.15 -3.19
C TYR A 119 -7.19 -19.85 -2.40
N ASN A 120 -7.84 -19.86 -1.23
CA ASN A 120 -7.84 -18.72 -0.31
C ASN A 120 -6.44 -18.42 0.28
N MET A 121 -5.51 -19.39 0.26
CA MET A 121 -4.12 -19.21 0.70
C MET A 121 -3.17 -18.70 -0.40
N LEU A 122 -3.54 -18.83 -1.69
CA LEU A 122 -2.71 -18.39 -2.82
C LEU A 122 -2.24 -16.92 -2.72
N PRO A 123 -3.09 -15.94 -2.32
CA PRO A 123 -2.64 -14.55 -2.19
C PRO A 123 -1.49 -14.41 -1.18
N TYR A 124 -1.49 -15.22 -0.13
CA TYR A 124 -0.46 -15.22 0.92
C TYR A 124 0.81 -15.95 0.48
N ILE A 125 0.68 -17.10 -0.18
CA ILE A 125 1.84 -17.85 -0.70
C ILE A 125 2.59 -17.03 -1.75
N ILE A 126 1.87 -16.39 -2.67
CA ILE A 126 2.48 -15.54 -3.70
C ILE A 126 3.13 -14.33 -3.06
N SER A 127 2.54 -13.77 -2.00
CA SER A 127 3.16 -12.68 -1.25
C SER A 127 4.50 -13.07 -0.63
N LEU A 128 4.62 -14.30 -0.12
CA LEU A 128 5.88 -14.86 0.39
C LEU A 128 6.91 -15.05 -0.72
N VAL A 129 6.49 -15.47 -1.92
CA VAL A 129 7.39 -15.62 -3.08
C VAL A 129 7.89 -14.26 -3.58
N VAL A 130 7.00 -13.28 -3.73
CA VAL A 130 7.36 -11.91 -4.13
C VAL A 130 8.32 -11.28 -3.10
N LEU A 131 8.04 -11.49 -1.81
CA LEU A 131 8.95 -11.12 -0.73
C LEU A 131 10.34 -11.71 -0.90
N ALA A 132 10.43 -13.03 -1.09
CA ALA A 132 11.71 -13.72 -1.19
C ALA A 132 12.56 -13.19 -2.35
N LEU A 133 11.93 -12.79 -3.46
CA LEU A 133 12.62 -12.25 -4.64
C LEU A 133 13.00 -10.78 -4.50
N PHE A 134 12.16 -9.95 -3.87
CA PHE A 134 12.32 -8.49 -3.83
C PHE A 134 12.75 -7.93 -2.47
N SER A 135 13.00 -8.77 -1.44
CA SER A 135 13.32 -8.32 -0.08
C SER A 135 14.62 -7.51 0.05
N LYS A 136 15.60 -7.68 -0.85
CA LYS A 136 16.99 -7.20 -0.66
C LYS A 136 17.19 -5.68 -0.55
N ASN A 137 16.23 -4.82 -0.92
CA ASN A 137 16.45 -3.37 -1.01
C ASN A 137 15.39 -2.49 -0.30
N SER A 138 14.57 -3.05 0.61
CA SER A 138 13.55 -2.25 1.30
C SER A 138 14.18 -1.30 2.32
N ARG A 139 14.06 0.01 2.08
CA ARG A 139 14.47 1.08 3.00
C ARG A 139 13.26 1.93 3.37
N ALA A 140 12.78 1.78 4.59
CA ALA A 140 11.76 2.66 5.15
C ALA A 140 12.33 4.07 5.40
N PRO A 141 11.50 5.12 5.29
CA PRO A 141 11.93 6.48 5.58
C PRO A 141 12.34 6.64 7.06
N LYS A 142 13.51 7.24 7.30
CA LYS A 142 14.12 7.29 8.64
C LYS A 142 13.33 8.07 9.69
N ALA A 143 12.48 9.02 9.28
CA ALA A 143 11.66 9.82 10.19
C ALA A 143 10.20 9.35 10.26
N GLU A 144 9.93 8.10 9.88
CA GLU A 144 8.59 7.51 10.02
C GLU A 144 8.19 7.37 11.49
N GLY A 145 6.99 7.81 11.84
CA GLY A 145 6.45 7.69 13.21
C GLY A 145 7.08 8.62 14.26
N ILE A 146 8.14 9.36 13.92
CA ILE A 146 8.79 10.29 14.86
C ILE A 146 8.09 11.67 14.81
N PRO A 147 7.52 12.15 15.94
CA PRO A 147 6.97 13.50 16.02
C PRO A 147 8.03 14.55 15.69
N TYR A 148 7.66 15.57 14.91
CA TYR A 148 8.59 16.66 14.60
C TYR A 148 8.65 17.61 15.79
N ASP A 149 9.81 17.70 16.42
CA ASP A 149 10.11 18.70 17.42
C ASP A 149 11.05 19.76 16.83
N LYS A 150 10.57 21.01 16.78
CA LYS A 150 11.34 22.15 16.27
C LYS A 150 12.49 22.55 17.20
N GLY A 151 12.45 22.12 18.46
CA GLY A 151 13.47 22.38 19.48
C GLY A 151 14.68 21.44 19.41
N GLN A 152 14.55 20.27 18.77
CA GLN A 152 15.67 19.36 18.52
C GLN A 152 16.47 19.88 17.31
N ARG A 153 17.48 20.72 17.55
CA ARG A 153 18.44 21.16 16.54
C ARG A 153 19.66 20.25 16.51
#